data_AF-A0A963VVX3-F1
#
_entry.id   AF-A0A963VVX3-F1
#
_cell.length_a   1.000
_cell.length_b   1.000
_cell.length_c   1.000
_cell.angle_alpha   90.00
_cell.angle_beta   90.00
_cell.angle_gamma   90.00
#
_symmetry.space_group_name_H-M   'P 1'
#
loop_
_entity.id
_entity.type
_entity.pdbx_description
1 polymer ?
#
loop_
_entity_poly.entity_id
_entity_poly.type
_entity_poly.pdbx_seq_one_letter_code
_entity_poly.pdbx_strand_id
1 'polypeptide(L)' 'MKQIFAALATGTLFGAGLALSGMTNPARVRAFLDLFGNWDPTLAFVMGGAVLVMVVAWIIQKRLLRPVLA' A
#
# COMPACT_ATOMS: atom_id res chain seq x y z
N MET A 1 13.71 -20.66 -5.14
CA MET A 1 12.50 -21.01 -4.36
C MET A 1 12.11 -19.95 -3.34
N LYS A 2 12.99 -19.52 -2.42
CA LYS A 2 12.68 -18.47 -1.41
C LYS A 2 12.07 -17.18 -2.01
N GLN A 3 12.61 -16.73 -3.15
CA GLN A 3 12.10 -15.56 -3.89
C GLN A 3 10.66 -15.73 -4.39
N ILE A 4 10.30 -16.94 -4.84
CA ILE A 4 8.95 -17.23 -5.35
C ILE A 4 7.93 -17.16 -4.22
N PHE A 5 8.27 -17.74 -3.06
CA PHE A 5 7.42 -17.64 -1.87
C PHE A 5 7.29 -16.19 -1.38
N ALA A 6 8.37 -15.42 -1.39
CA ALA A 6 8.34 -14.01 -1.02
C ALA A 6 7.46 -13.19 -1.98
N ALA A 7 7.58 -13.40 -3.29
CA ALA A 7 6.75 -12.76 -4.30
C ALA A 7 5.27 -13.12 -4.15
N LEU A 8 4.96 -14.40 -3.91
CA LEU A 8 3.59 -14.85 -3.71
C LEU A 8 2.98 -14.25 -2.44
N ALA A 9 3.72 -14.27 -1.32
CA ALA A 9 3.24 -13.73 -0.05
C ALA A 9 3.02 -12.20 -0.10
N THR A 10 3.95 -11.46 -0.72
CA THR A 10 3.82 -10.01 -0.86
C THR A 10 2.72 -9.62 -1.84
N GLY A 11 2.59 -10.34 -2.96
CA GLY A 11 1.52 -10.12 -3.94
C GLY A 11 0.13 -10.40 -3.38
N THR A 12 -0.06 -11.49 -2.62
CA THR A 12 -1.35 -11.79 -1.98
C THR A 12 -1.69 -10.78 -0.89
N LEU A 13 -0.71 -10.37 -0.07
CA LEU A 13 -0.91 -9.36 0.96
C LEU A 13 -1.28 -8.00 0.36
N PHE A 14 -0.61 -7.59 -0.73
CA PHE A 14 -0.93 -6.37 -1.46
C PHE A 14 -2.33 -6.43 -2.09
N GLY A 15 -2.65 -7.52 -2.79
CA GLY A 15 -3.96 -7.73 -3.41
C GLY A 15 -5.10 -7.75 -2.38
N ALA A 16 -4.90 -8.41 -1.24
CA ALA A 16 -5.87 -8.41 -0.14
C ALA A 16 -6.09 -7.00 0.42
N GLY A 17 -5.02 -6.22 0.60
CA GLY A 17 -5.10 -4.82 1.02
C GLY A 17 -5.88 -3.94 0.03
N LEU A 18 -5.67 -4.12 -1.28
CA LEU A 18 -6.43 -3.40 -2.32
C LEU A 18 -7.92 -3.76 -2.31
N ALA A 19 -8.25 -5.04 -2.12
CA ALA A 19 -9.63 -5.49 -2.04
C ALA A 19 -10.35 -4.93 -0.80
N LEU A 20 -9.71 -5.02 0.38
CA LEU A 20 -10.25 -4.50 1.64
C LEU A 20 -10.39 -2.98 1.64
N SER A 21 -9.43 -2.26 1.04
CA SER A 21 -9.46 -0.80 0.94
C SER A 21 -10.40 -0.27 -0.14
N GLY A 22 -11.09 -1.13 -0.89
CA GLY A 22 -12.05 -0.73 -1.93
C GLY A 22 -11.46 0.15 -3.04
N MET A 23 -10.13 0.19 -3.17
CA MET A 23 -9.42 1.00 -4.16
C MET A 23 -9.56 0.49 -5.59
N THR A 24 -10.10 -0.72 -5.76
CA THR A 24 -10.47 -1.27 -7.07
C THR A 24 -11.67 -0.55 -7.69
N ASN A 25 -12.43 0.24 -6.91
CA ASN A 25 -13.57 1.01 -7.42
C ASN A 25 -13.13 2.41 -7.92
N PRO A 26 -13.23 2.71 -9.22
CA PRO A 26 -12.86 4.02 -9.77
C PRO A 26 -13.71 5.17 -9.23
N ALA A 27 -14.92 4.92 -8.74
CA ALA A 27 -15.76 5.94 -8.13
C ALA A 27 -15.11 6.56 -6.88
N ARG A 28 -14.40 5.75 -6.07
CA ARG A 28 -13.72 6.23 -4.85
C ARG A 28 -12.56 7.17 -5.19
N VAL A 29 -11.84 6.87 -6.26
CA VAL A 29 -10.75 7.73 -6.76
C VAL A 29 -11.29 9.06 -7.28
N ARG A 30 -12.40 9.04 -8.01
CA ARG A 30 -13.05 10.26 -8.50
C ARG A 30 -13.60 11.12 -7.36
N ALA A 31 -14.24 10.51 -6.36
CA ALA A 31 -14.75 11.22 -5.18
C ALA A 31 -13.64 11.86 -4.34
N PHE A 32 -12.45 11.26 -4.30
CA PHE A 32 -11.28 11.87 -3.66
C PHE A 32 -10.74 13.09 -4.43
N LEU A 33 -10.85 13.10 -5.77
CA LEU A 33 -10.39 14.24 -6.59
C LEU A 33 -11.43 15.37 -6.66
N ASP A 34 -12.69 15.10 -6.32
CA ASP A 34 -13.78 16.07 -6.32
C ASP A 34 -13.76 16.98 -5.08
N LEU A 35 -12.73 17.82 -4.99
CA LEU A 35 -12.49 18.74 -3.86
C LEU A 35 -13.54 19.85 -3.73
N PHE A 36 -14.27 20.15 -4.81
CA PHE A 36 -15.29 21.21 -4.84
C PHE A 36 -16.73 20.66 -4.75
N GLY A 37 -16.89 19.34 -4.75
CA GLY A 37 -18.18 18.64 -4.64
C GLY A 37 -18.26 17.77 -3.38
N ASN A 38 -18.63 16.49 -3.55
CA ASN A 38 -18.79 15.56 -2.43
C ASN A 38 -17.47 14.84 -2.11
N TRP A 39 -16.49 15.61 -1.63
CA TRP A 39 -15.14 15.12 -1.38
C TRP A 39 -15.11 13.99 -0.34
N ASP A 40 -14.56 12.83 -0.73
CA ASP A 40 -14.38 11.67 0.15
C ASP A 40 -12.90 11.53 0.59
N PRO A 41 -12.55 11.81 1.86
CA PRO A 41 -11.18 11.74 2.37
C PRO A 41 -10.68 10.31 2.64
N THR A 42 -11.50 9.28 2.45
CA THR A 42 -11.14 7.87 2.72
C THR A 42 -9.84 7.46 2.01
N LEU A 43 -9.62 7.98 0.80
CA LEU A 43 -8.42 7.68 0.01
C LEU A 43 -7.14 8.29 0.63
N ALA A 44 -7.25 9.47 1.25
CA ALA A 44 -6.12 10.10 1.94
C ALA A 44 -5.63 9.26 3.12
N PHE A 45 -6.52 8.61 3.87
CA PHE A 45 -6.14 7.70 4.96
C PHE A 45 -5.35 6.50 4.46
N VAL A 46 -5.75 5.91 3.34
CA VAL A 46 -5.04 4.76 2.76
C VAL A 46 -3.66 5.19 2.23
N MET A 47 -3.59 6.31 1.50
CA MET A 47 -2.31 6.85 1.02
C MET A 47 -1.39 7.22 2.18
N GLY A 48 -1.90 7.92 3.19
CA GLY A 48 -1.15 8.28 4.40
C GLY A 48 -0.61 7.05 5.14
N GLY A 49 -1.44 6.02 5.30
CA GLY A 49 -1.02 4.74 5.87
C GLY A 49 0.09 4.07 5.05
N ALA A 50 -0.05 4.02 3.72
CA ALA A 50 0.96 3.46 2.83
C ALA A 50 2.30 4.21 2.93
N VAL A 51 2.26 5.55 2.95
CA VAL A 51 3.46 6.39 3.13
C VAL A 51 4.12 6.13 4.47
N LEU A 52 3.36 6.08 5.57
CA LEU A 52 3.91 5.79 6.91
C LEU A 52 4.59 4.42 6.96
N VAL A 53 3.95 3.38 6.42
CA VAL A 53 4.53 2.04 6.36
C VAL A 53 5.83 2.05 5.53
N MET A 54 5.86 2.76 4.40
CA MET A 54 7.07 2.90 3.58
C MET A 54 8.19 3.64 4.33
N VAL A 55 7.89 4.71 5.05
CA VAL A 55 8.88 5.43 5.87
C VAL A 55 9.51 4.50 6.91
N VAL A 56 8.69 3.71 7.61
CA VAL A 56 9.17 2.71 8.58
C VAL A 56 10.05 1.66 7.88
N ALA A 57 9.61 1.13 6.74
CA ALA A 57 10.37 0.17 5.95
C ALA A 57 11.74 0.73 5.53
N TRP A 58 11.81 2.01 5.16
CA TRP A 58 13.05 2.66 4.75
C TRP A 58 14.03 2.85 5.90
N ILE A 59 13.54 3.18 7.10
CA ILE A 59 14.36 3.25 8.32
C ILE A 59 14.95 1.88 8.66
N ILE A 60 14.14 0.82 8.54
CA ILE A 60 14.58 -0.56 8.77
C ILE A 60 15.61 -0.97 7.71
N GLN A 61 15.35 -0.67 6.43
CA GLN A 61 16.24 -1.02 5.33
C GLN A 61 17.64 -0.45 5.51
N LYS A 62 17.77 0.79 6.01
CA LYS A 62 19.07 1.40 6.31
C LYS A 62 19.91 0.60 7.32
N ARG A 63 19.29 -0.23 8.15
CA ARG A 63 19.97 -1.09 9.13
C ARG A 63 20.27 -2.50 8.59
N LEU A 64 19.74 -2.86 7.42
CA LEU A 64 19.97 -4.17 6.82
C LEU A 64 21.29 -4.16 6.03
N LEU A 65 22.29 -4.89 6.51
CA LEU A 65 23.58 -5.06 5.82
C LEU A 65 23.49 -5.99 4.61
N ARG A 66 22.49 -6.87 4.59
CA ARG A 66 22.28 -7.88 3.55
C ARG A 66 20.78 -8.11 3.35
N PRO A 67 20.33 -8.38 2.12
CA PRO A 67 18.95 -8.80 1.87
C PRO A 67 18.64 -10.11 2.62
N VAL A 68 17.60 -10.09 3.46
CA VAL A 68 17.26 -11.21 4.36
C VAL A 68 16.79 -12.46 3.60
N LEU A 69 16.13 -12.26 2.45
CA LEU A 69 15.55 -13.33 1.65
C LEU A 69 16.33 -13.64 0.36
N ALA A 70 17.53 -13.06 0.17
CA ALA A 70 18.39 -13.31 -0.99
C ALA A 70 18.72 -14.79 -1.18
#